data_AF-A0A8S9B695-F1
#
_entry.id   AF-A0A8S9B695-F1
#
_cell.length_a   1.000
_cell.length_b   1.000
_cell.length_c   1.000
_cell.angle_alpha   90.00
_cell.angle_beta   90.00
_cell.angle_gamma   90.00
#
_symmetry.space_group_name_H-M   'P 1'
#
loop_
_entity.id
_entity.type
_entity.pdbx_description
1 polymer ?
#
loop_
_entity_poly.entity_id
_entity_poly.type
_entity_poly.pdbx_seq_one_letter_code
_entity_poly.pdbx_strand_id
1 'polypeptide(L)'
;MHTSIPLTDEDRSGWLQTLAATCIDALATNSLVIVSCSALKCVYRQVFRTAVENNNIANHLVTVIAKVDDIKLRFLFLSMSQDKAAHLVKIRAENTGHFMPATLVSSQYEILEIPGEKETDCHVLDSNFGVEEVKAGALKILDSLIAEE
;
A
#
# COMPACT_ATOMS: atom_id res chain seq x y z
N MET A 1 6.85 -15.56 5.08
CA MET A 1 8.23 -15.39 5.58
C MET A 1 8.53 -16.59 6.48
N HIS A 2 9.45 -17.47 6.11
CA HIS A 2 9.75 -18.68 6.89
C HIS A 2 11.24 -18.80 7.27
N THR A 3 12.07 -17.82 6.87
CA THR A 3 13.47 -17.70 7.23
C THR A 3 13.74 -16.23 7.56
N SER A 4 14.60 -15.95 8.54
CA SER A 4 14.93 -14.59 9.02
C SER A 4 15.72 -13.74 8.01
N ILE A 5 15.52 -13.97 6.71
CA ILE A 5 16.21 -13.30 5.60
C ILE A 5 15.24 -12.29 5.00
N PRO A 6 15.59 -10.99 4.95
CA PRO A 6 14.81 -10.00 4.22
C PRO A 6 14.67 -10.41 2.75
N LEU A 7 13.47 -10.28 2.19
CA LEU A 7 13.25 -10.49 0.76
C LEU A 7 14.13 -9.53 -0.07
N THR A 8 14.51 -9.93 -1.27
CA THR A 8 15.18 -9.05 -2.24
C THR A 8 14.14 -8.26 -3.05
N ASP A 9 14.59 -7.26 -3.82
CA ASP A 9 13.72 -6.51 -4.74
C ASP A 9 13.13 -7.44 -5.82
N GLU A 10 13.90 -8.42 -6.29
CA GLU A 10 13.48 -9.44 -7.26
C GLU A 10 12.37 -10.35 -6.68
N ASP A 11 12.51 -10.78 -5.42
CA ASP A 11 11.47 -11.57 -4.75
C ASP A 11 10.15 -10.79 -4.59
N ARG A 12 10.26 -9.47 -4.42
CA ARG A 12 9.10 -8.58 -4.26
C ARG A 12 8.44 -8.24 -5.58
N SER A 13 9.18 -8.19 -6.69
CA SER A 13 8.67 -7.70 -7.98
C SER A 13 7.47 -8.55 -8.46
N GLY A 14 7.61 -9.87 -8.49
CA GLY A 14 6.55 -10.79 -8.91
C GLY A 14 5.33 -10.77 -7.98
N TRP A 15 5.57 -10.65 -6.67
CA TRP A 15 4.50 -10.51 -5.69
C TRP A 15 3.72 -9.20 -5.85
N LEU A 16 4.41 -8.06 -6.03
CA LEU A 16 3.79 -6.76 -6.24
C LEU A 16 2.96 -6.72 -7.53
N GLN A 17 3.47 -7.31 -8.62
CA GLN A 17 2.73 -7.44 -9.87
C GLN A 17 1.46 -8.27 -9.70
N THR A 18 1.57 -9.42 -9.03
CA THR A 18 0.43 -10.29 -8.76
C THR A 18 -0.61 -9.58 -7.89
N LEU A 19 -0.16 -8.85 -6.87
CA LEU A 19 -1.04 -8.08 -5.99
C LEU A 19 -1.77 -6.97 -6.76
N ALA A 20 -1.05 -6.20 -7.58
CA ALA A 20 -1.64 -5.15 -8.42
C ALA A 20 -2.68 -5.71 -9.39
N ALA A 21 -2.37 -6.80 -10.09
CA ALA A 21 -3.32 -7.47 -10.99
C ALA A 21 -4.56 -7.97 -10.22
N THR A 22 -4.38 -8.59 -9.07
CA THR A 22 -5.48 -9.08 -8.22
C THR A 22 -6.39 -7.93 -7.76
N CYS A 23 -5.81 -6.77 -7.40
CA CYS A 23 -6.59 -5.60 -7.03
C CYS A 23 -7.45 -5.08 -8.20
N ILE A 24 -6.88 -5.04 -9.41
CA ILE A 24 -7.58 -4.63 -10.63
C ILE A 24 -8.71 -5.61 -10.96
N ASP A 25 -8.45 -6.91 -10.91
CA ASP A 25 -9.46 -7.94 -11.17
C ASP A 25 -10.61 -7.87 -10.15
N ALA A 26 -10.29 -7.62 -8.88
CA ALA A 26 -11.30 -7.47 -7.83
C ALA A 26 -12.22 -6.25 -8.05
N LEU A 27 -11.73 -5.19 -8.70
CA LEU A 27 -12.58 -4.03 -9.03
C LEU A 27 -13.65 -4.37 -10.08
N ALA A 28 -13.53 -5.47 -10.82
CA ALA A 28 -14.56 -5.89 -11.79
C ALA A 28 -15.93 -6.15 -11.14
N THR A 29 -15.93 -6.49 -9.84
CA THR A 29 -17.16 -6.77 -9.07
C THR A 29 -17.31 -5.89 -7.83
N ASN A 30 -16.35 -5.01 -7.56
CA ASN A 30 -16.32 -4.18 -6.36
C ASN A 30 -16.09 -2.72 -6.74
N SER A 31 -16.83 -1.79 -6.12
CA SER A 31 -16.64 -0.35 -6.34
C SER A 31 -15.35 0.19 -5.72
N LEU A 32 -14.79 -0.50 -4.72
CA LEU A 32 -13.59 -0.09 -4.01
C LEU A 32 -12.82 -1.33 -3.53
N VAL A 33 -11.50 -1.30 -3.67
CA VAL A 33 -10.58 -2.31 -3.15
C VAL A 33 -9.53 -1.61 -2.28
N ILE A 34 -9.41 -2.04 -1.02
CA ILE A 34 -8.38 -1.57 -0.09
C ILE A 34 -7.42 -2.73 0.17
N VAL A 35 -6.13 -2.45 0.05
CA VAL A 35 -5.05 -3.42 0.27
C VAL A 35 -4.01 -2.85 1.22
N SER A 36 -3.52 -3.69 2.15
CA SER A 36 -2.35 -3.35 2.95
C SER A 36 -1.09 -3.87 2.28
N CYS A 37 -0.19 -2.95 1.92
CA CYS A 37 1.10 -3.24 1.32
C CYS A 37 2.11 -2.23 1.86
N SER A 38 3.33 -2.68 2.18
CA SER A 38 4.35 -1.75 2.70
C SER A 38 4.83 -0.76 1.64
N ALA A 39 4.83 -1.15 0.35
CA ALA A 39 5.15 -0.31 -0.80
C ALA A 39 6.29 0.71 -0.55
N LEU A 40 7.36 0.22 0.10
CA LEU A 40 8.38 1.05 0.77
C LEU A 40 9.15 1.95 -0.20
N LYS A 41 9.44 1.46 -1.40
CA LYS A 41 10.18 2.19 -2.44
C LYS A 41 9.24 2.80 -3.47
N CYS A 42 9.63 3.92 -4.05
CA CYS A 42 8.95 4.56 -5.17
C CYS A 42 8.77 3.59 -6.35
N VAL A 43 9.80 2.78 -6.65
CA VAL A 43 9.73 1.75 -7.69
C VAL A 43 8.67 0.68 -7.41
N TYR A 44 8.35 0.39 -6.14
CA TYR A 44 7.28 -0.55 -5.80
C TYR A 44 5.90 0.06 -6.04
N ARG A 45 5.73 1.34 -5.70
CA ARG A 45 4.50 2.10 -5.98
C ARG A 45 4.28 2.23 -7.48
N GLN A 46 5.35 2.39 -8.27
CA GLN A 46 5.29 2.44 -9.72
C GLN A 46 4.74 1.16 -10.37
N VAL A 47 4.93 -0.01 -9.75
CA VAL A 47 4.34 -1.27 -10.24
C VAL A 47 2.81 -1.17 -10.29
N PHE A 48 2.18 -0.65 -9.23
CA PHE A 48 0.73 -0.45 -9.19
C PHE A 48 0.27 0.62 -10.18
N ARG A 49 1.00 1.75 -10.28
CA ARG A 49 0.69 2.82 -11.24
C ARG A 49 0.68 2.29 -12.67
N THR A 50 1.72 1.55 -13.04
CA THR A 50 1.86 0.95 -14.38
C THR A 50 0.74 -0.06 -14.67
N ALA A 51 0.37 -0.89 -13.69
CA ALA A 51 -0.72 -1.84 -13.86
C ALA A 51 -2.07 -1.15 -14.11
N VAL A 52 -2.37 -0.09 -13.36
CA VAL A 52 -3.59 0.72 -13.51
C VAL A 52 -3.60 1.48 -14.83
N GLU A 53 -2.50 2.11 -15.20
CA GLU A 53 -2.35 2.81 -16.49
C GLU A 53 -2.57 1.86 -17.68
N ASN A 54 -1.96 0.68 -17.65
CA ASN A 54 -2.13 -0.33 -18.69
C ASN A 54 -3.59 -0.82 -18.79
N ASN A 55 -4.28 -0.98 -17.66
CA ASN A 55 -5.71 -1.34 -17.66
C ASN A 55 -6.55 -0.24 -18.31
N ASN A 56 -6.36 1.01 -17.88
CA ASN A 56 -7.10 2.16 -18.39
C ASN A 56 -6.87 2.38 -19.90
N ILE A 57 -5.64 2.20 -20.39
CA ILE A 57 -5.32 2.29 -21.83
C ILE A 57 -6.00 1.16 -22.62
N ALA A 58 -5.91 -0.10 -22.14
CA ALA A 58 -6.47 -1.24 -22.83
C ALA A 58 -7.99 -1.15 -23.01
N ASN A 59 -8.69 -0.58 -22.02
CA ASN A 59 -10.14 -0.40 -22.08
C ASN A 59 -10.56 0.69 -23.08
N HIS A 60 -9.70 1.68 -23.33
CA HIS A 60 -9.95 2.69 -24.36
C HIS A 60 -9.84 2.15 -25.79
N LEU A 61 -9.10 1.05 -25.99
CA LEU A 61 -8.81 0.46 -27.31
C LEU A 61 -9.71 -0.72 -27.69
N VAL A 62 -10.42 -1.34 -26.74
CA VAL A 62 -11.27 -2.51 -26.99
C VAL A 62 -12.68 -2.28 -26.45
N THR A 63 -13.60 -1.98 -27.36
CA THR A 63 -15.04 -1.97 -27.05
C THR A 63 -15.48 -3.41 -26.79
N VAL A 64 -16.10 -3.64 -25.63
CA VAL A 64 -16.81 -4.88 -25.25
C VAL A 64 -15.88 -6.02 -24.76
N ILE A 65 -15.75 -6.14 -23.44
CA ILE A 65 -16.19 -7.28 -22.60
C ILE A 65 -15.63 -6.96 -21.19
N ALA A 66 -16.49 -6.38 -20.34
CA ALA A 66 -16.33 -6.20 -18.89
C ALA A 66 -14.91 -5.87 -18.38
N LYS A 67 -14.52 -4.59 -18.35
CA LYS A 67 -13.34 -4.12 -17.62
C LYS A 67 -13.62 -2.77 -16.99
N VAL A 68 -13.18 -2.59 -15.77
CA VAL A 68 -13.43 -1.40 -14.95
C VAL A 68 -12.84 -0.18 -15.65
N ASP A 69 -13.67 0.77 -16.03
CA ASP A 69 -13.20 1.99 -16.66
C ASP A 69 -12.67 2.97 -15.60
N ASP A 70 -11.55 3.63 -15.93
CA ASP A 70 -10.95 4.74 -15.18
C ASP A 70 -10.61 4.45 -13.71
N ILE A 71 -9.87 3.37 -13.46
CA ILE A 71 -9.40 3.03 -12.12
C ILE A 71 -8.56 4.18 -11.55
N LYS A 72 -8.96 4.70 -10.38
CA LYS A 72 -8.21 5.69 -9.61
C LYS A 72 -7.37 5.00 -8.54
N LEU A 73 -6.05 4.97 -8.74
CA LEU A 73 -5.12 4.51 -7.72
C LEU A 73 -4.86 5.62 -6.69
N ARG A 74 -4.84 5.25 -5.41
CA ARG A 74 -4.45 6.10 -4.28
C ARG A 74 -3.62 5.30 -3.29
N PHE A 75 -2.59 5.91 -2.73
CA PHE A 75 -1.82 5.37 -1.62
C PHE A 75 -2.11 6.17 -0.35
N LEU A 76 -2.44 5.47 0.74
CA LEU A 76 -2.48 6.07 2.07
C LEU A 76 -1.21 5.68 2.83
N PHE A 77 -0.27 6.60 2.91
CA PHE A 77 1.02 6.39 3.58
C PHE A 77 0.90 6.72 5.07
N LEU A 78 0.88 5.68 5.90
CA LEU A 78 0.88 5.81 7.36
C LEU A 78 2.29 6.12 7.85
N SER A 79 2.59 7.41 8.04
CA SER A 79 3.88 7.86 8.54
C SER A 79 3.98 7.61 10.04
N MET A 80 5.00 6.89 10.49
CA MET A 80 5.24 6.57 11.90
C MET A 80 6.72 6.68 12.21
N SER A 81 7.08 7.12 13.43
CA SER A 81 8.47 7.06 13.87
C SER A 81 8.95 5.60 13.98
N GLN A 82 10.22 5.37 13.67
CA GLN A 82 10.83 4.04 13.77
C GLN A 82 10.71 3.49 15.20
N ASP A 83 10.92 4.33 16.21
CA ASP A 83 10.82 3.95 17.63
C ASP A 83 9.42 3.46 17.99
N LYS A 84 8.38 4.18 17.53
CA LYS A 84 7.00 3.77 17.77
C LYS A 84 6.67 2.48 17.02
N ALA A 85 7.09 2.34 15.77
CA ALA A 85 6.87 1.11 15.00
C ALA A 85 7.54 -0.11 15.68
N ALA A 86 8.79 0.05 16.13
CA ALA A 86 9.52 -0.99 16.86
C ALA A 86 8.82 -1.35 18.19
N HIS A 87 8.34 -0.34 18.92
CA HIS A 87 7.58 -0.53 20.16
C HIS A 87 6.28 -1.33 19.93
N LEU A 88 5.50 -0.99 18.90
CA LEU A 88 4.26 -1.69 18.57
C LEU A 88 4.50 -3.14 18.14
N VAL A 89 5.54 -3.39 17.34
CA VAL A 89 5.92 -4.75 16.92
C VAL A 89 6.34 -5.59 18.13
N LYS A 90 7.10 -5.01 19.07
CA LYS A 90 7.49 -5.68 20.32
C LYS A 90 6.27 -6.10 21.15
N ILE A 91 5.34 -5.18 21.41
CA ILE A 91 4.11 -5.47 22.15
C ILE A 91 3.31 -6.57 21.45
N ARG A 92 3.21 -6.53 20.12
CA ARG A 92 2.48 -7.54 19.34
C ARG A 92 3.14 -8.91 19.44
N ALA A 93 4.48 -8.97 19.37
CA ALA A 93 5.22 -10.23 19.49
C ALA A 93 5.00 -10.89 20.85
N GLU A 94 4.99 -10.09 21.93
CA GLU A 94 4.72 -10.56 23.29
C GLU A 94 3.29 -11.09 23.46
N ASN A 95 2.30 -10.44 22.82
CA ASN A 95 0.88 -10.78 22.99
C ASN A 95 0.34 -11.88 22.07
N THR A 96 0.97 -12.12 20.91
CA THR A 96 0.40 -13.01 19.87
C THR A 96 1.24 -14.25 19.60
N GLY A 97 2.45 -14.36 20.18
CA GLY A 97 3.35 -15.52 20.04
C GLY A 97 3.88 -15.77 18.62
N HIS A 98 3.38 -15.05 17.62
CA HIS A 98 3.69 -15.21 16.21
C HIS A 98 3.70 -13.85 15.50
N PHE A 99 4.80 -13.09 15.59
CA PHE A 99 5.09 -12.12 14.53
C PHE A 99 6.56 -11.66 14.48
N MET A 100 6.94 -11.21 13.29
CA MET A 100 8.24 -10.68 12.84
C MET A 100 9.14 -10.08 13.95
N PRO A 101 10.42 -10.49 14.05
CA PRO A 101 11.35 -9.90 15.02
C PRO A 101 11.50 -8.39 14.83
N ALA A 102 11.69 -7.65 15.93
CA ALA A 102 11.86 -6.20 15.92
C ALA A 102 13.01 -5.72 15.01
N THR A 103 14.01 -6.58 14.76
CA THR A 103 15.11 -6.33 13.82
C THR A 103 14.63 -6.11 12.38
N LEU A 104 13.45 -6.61 11.99
CA LEU A 104 12.88 -6.36 10.67
C LEU A 104 12.36 -4.93 10.50
N VAL A 105 11.97 -4.26 11.59
CA VAL A 105 11.53 -2.85 11.52
C VAL A 105 12.68 -1.99 11.01
N SER A 106 13.89 -2.15 11.56
CA SER A 106 15.08 -1.42 11.12
C SER A 106 15.34 -1.59 9.62
N SER A 107 15.32 -2.84 9.13
CA SER A 107 15.53 -3.12 7.69
C SER A 107 14.45 -2.52 6.78
N GLN A 108 13.23 -2.34 7.27
CA GLN A 108 12.16 -1.69 6.50
C GLN A 108 12.37 -0.19 6.40
N TYR A 109 12.79 0.46 7.49
CA TYR A 109 13.07 1.90 7.52
C TYR A 109 14.35 2.25 6.73
N GLU A 110 15.34 1.35 6.67
CA GLU A 110 16.56 1.54 5.86
C GLU A 110 16.25 1.67 4.35
N ILE A 111 15.23 0.96 3.86
CA ILE A 111 14.82 0.98 2.45
C ILE A 111 13.58 1.85 2.18
N LEU A 112 13.09 2.54 3.21
CA LEU A 112 11.87 3.35 3.11
C LEU A 112 12.15 4.63 2.32
N GLU A 113 11.44 4.80 1.21
CA GLU A 113 11.41 6.03 0.44
C GLU A 113 10.07 6.73 0.69
N ILE A 114 10.09 7.75 1.56
CA ILE A 114 8.92 8.58 1.87
C ILE A 114 8.39 9.21 0.57
N PRO A 115 7.08 9.14 0.29
CA PRO A 115 6.51 9.75 -0.89
C PRO A 115 6.85 11.23 -1.02
N GLY A 116 7.38 11.63 -2.17
CA GLY A 116 7.73 13.01 -2.47
C GLY A 116 6.59 13.79 -3.14
N GLU A 117 6.80 15.09 -3.37
CA GLU A 117 5.79 15.99 -3.99
C GLU A 117 5.30 15.54 -5.38
N LYS A 118 6.12 14.76 -6.11
CA LYS A 118 5.76 14.23 -7.43
C LYS A 118 4.79 13.06 -7.37
N GLU A 119 4.66 12.41 -6.22
CA GLU A 119 3.75 11.29 -6.01
C GLU A 119 2.39 11.80 -5.52
N THR A 120 1.69 12.51 -6.39
CA THR A 120 0.41 13.19 -6.09
C THR A 120 -0.73 12.24 -5.72
N ASP A 121 -0.57 10.95 -6.02
CA ASP A 121 -1.48 9.87 -5.65
C ASP A 121 -1.22 9.33 -4.23
N CYS A 122 -0.21 9.85 -3.52
CA CYS A 122 0.15 9.45 -2.17
C CYS A 122 -0.32 10.48 -1.14
N HIS A 123 -1.18 10.05 -0.22
CA HIS A 123 -1.66 10.83 0.90
C HIS A 123 -0.95 10.40 2.18
N VAL A 124 -0.22 11.32 2.80
CA VAL A 124 0.52 11.05 4.04
C VAL A 124 -0.39 11.31 5.24
N LEU A 125 -0.52 10.31 6.11
CA LEU A 125 -1.22 10.41 7.38
C LEU A 125 -0.24 10.13 8.52
N ASP A 126 -0.15 11.06 9.48
CA ASP A 126 0.60 10.81 10.70
C ASP A 126 -0.11 9.74 11.56
N SER A 127 0.58 8.63 11.76
CA SER A 127 0.12 7.48 12.53
C SER A 127 0.80 7.34 13.89
N ASN A 128 1.43 8.41 14.38
CA ASN A 128 2.00 8.47 15.72
C ASN A 128 0.95 8.60 16.85
N PHE A 129 -0.35 8.60 16.53
CA PHE A 129 -1.47 8.61 17.49
C PHE A 129 -2.10 7.23 17.76
N GLY A 130 -3.19 7.19 18.53
CA GLY A 130 -3.94 5.95 18.80
C GLY A 130 -4.70 5.45 17.56
N VAL A 131 -5.15 4.20 17.61
CA VAL A 131 -5.80 3.53 16.47
C VAL A 131 -7.06 4.25 16.03
N GLU A 132 -7.85 4.77 16.97
CA GLU A 132 -9.08 5.51 16.66
C GLU A 132 -8.78 6.85 15.98
N GLU A 133 -7.75 7.57 16.41
CA GLU A 133 -7.32 8.82 15.76
C GLU A 133 -6.80 8.56 14.34
N VAL A 134 -5.99 7.51 14.16
CA VAL A 134 -5.48 7.14 12.83
C VAL A 134 -6.62 6.71 11.92
N LYS A 135 -7.58 5.94 12.43
CA LYS A 135 -8.77 5.53 11.67
C LYS A 135 -9.62 6.74 11.27
N ALA A 136 -9.87 7.68 12.18
CA ALA A 136 -10.61 8.89 11.88
C ALA A 136 -9.89 9.76 10.82
N GLY A 137 -8.56 9.88 10.91
CA GLY A 137 -7.76 10.58 9.91
C GLY A 137 -7.80 9.90 8.54
N ALA A 138 -7.70 8.57 8.50
CA ALA A 138 -7.79 7.80 7.27
C ALA A 138 -9.16 7.97 6.60
N LEU A 139 -10.25 7.84 7.36
CA LEU A 139 -11.61 8.02 6.85
C LEU A 139 -11.81 9.43 6.28
N LYS A 140 -11.32 10.47 6.96
CA LYS A 140 -11.39 11.84 6.46
C LYS A 140 -10.67 12.02 5.11
N ILE A 141 -9.52 11.36 4.93
CA ILE A 141 -8.82 11.36 3.63
C ILE A 141 -9.64 10.62 2.58
N LEU A 142 -10.14 9.42 2.89
CA LEU A 142 -10.96 8.64 1.95
C LEU A 142 -12.22 9.41 1.52
N ASP A 143 -12.93 10.04 2.46
CA ASP A 143 -14.13 10.83 2.19
C ASP A 143 -13.84 12.01 1.25
N SER A 144 -12.69 12.69 1.43
CA SER A 144 -12.25 13.75 0.53
C SER A 144 -12.02 13.24 -0.89
N LEU A 145 -11.40 12.06 -1.02
CA LEU A 145 -11.05 11.49 -2.31
C LEU A 145 -12.27 10.98 -3.08
N ILE A 146 -13.27 10.45 -2.37
CA ILE A 146 -14.54 10.03 -2.97
C ILE A 146 -15.40 11.23 -3.33
N ALA A 147 -15.34 12.33 -2.56
CA ALA A 147 -16.11 13.54 -2.85
C ALA A 147 -15.55 14.36 -4.03
N GLU A 148 -14.32 14.10 -4.46
CA GLU A 148 -13.68 14.69 -5.64
C GLU A 148 -14.03 13.97 -6.96
N GLU A 149 -14.76 12.84 -6.89
CA GLU A 149 -15.30 12.07 -8.03
C GLU A 149 -16.71 12.54 -8.45
#